data_AF-A0A960Z230-F1
#
_entry.id   AF-A0A960Z230-F1
#
_cell.length_a   1.000
_cell.length_b   1.000
_cell.length_c   1.000
_cell.angle_alpha   90.00
_cell.angle_beta   90.00
_cell.angle_gamma   90.00
#
_symmetry.space_group_name_H-M   'P 1'
#
loop_
_entity.id
_entity.type
_entity.pdbx_description
1 polymer ?
#
loop_
_entity_poly.entity_id
_entity_poly.type
_entity_poly.pdbx_seq_one_letter_code
_entity_poly.pdbx_strand_id
1 'polypeptide(L)'
;MESLLIWVLMLALVALVVVRYTRGFTARRHADRDRLRQTRELGMDKATGQYPLVDAGACIGCGTCVAACPEGDVLGIVMGKAVVINGARCIGHGKCAEACPVGAIQVGLGDITKRDDIPLLDEHCQTNVPGLWIAGELSGFALINNAVDGGRKVAERIAATRGPRGGGDPDLFDMIVVGAGPAGMSAGLVAGEHGLSCLILDQQGAGGTILQYPRRKLVMVQPVEIPRLGRLPRHEYRKEELLEIWEKLHSDYGLDIRTGVRVTGVSGKVGDFAVRTSEGDFRARHVVLALGRRGTPRRLNVPGEDLAKVAYKLIDAEAYAGRRVLVVGGGDSAVEAAMGLAHQEGCRVTLSYRKPDLMRIKQRNDDRIRPLIADGTIDFRGGTTVQSIHPDKVVLEGPTGSAIVPNDDVFILAGGIPPFGFLRELGIRFGGDQRDIAAAGARSQDAG
;
A
#
# COMPACT_ATOMS: atom_id res chain seq x y z
N MET A 1 -27.77 32.62 -50.91
CA MET A 1 -28.36 32.55 -49.55
C MET A 1 -28.02 31.23 -48.86
N GLU A 2 -28.10 30.09 -49.56
CA GLU A 2 -27.85 28.76 -48.98
C GLU A 2 -26.44 28.61 -48.36
N SER A 3 -25.39 29.09 -49.04
CA SER A 3 -24.02 29.03 -48.49
C SER A 3 -23.86 29.85 -47.20
N LEU A 4 -24.54 30.99 -47.09
CA LEU A 4 -24.49 31.88 -45.92
C LEU A 4 -25.20 31.23 -44.71
N LEU A 5 -26.32 30.55 -44.96
CA LEU A 5 -27.06 29.78 -43.96
C LEU A 5 -26.24 28.60 -43.41
N ILE A 6 -25.51 27.90 -44.27
CA ILE A 6 -24.61 26.80 -43.87
C ILE A 6 -23.49 27.31 -42.94
N TRP A 7 -22.82 28.41 -43.30
CA TRP A 7 -21.76 29.00 -42.46
C TRP A 7 -22.28 29.49 -41.10
N VAL A 8 -23.47 30.11 -41.07
CA VAL A 8 -24.10 30.57 -39.82
C VAL A 8 -24.46 29.38 -38.93
N LEU A 9 -25.04 28.32 -39.48
CA LEU A 9 -25.37 27.10 -38.72
C LEU A 9 -24.10 26.41 -38.20
N MET A 10 -23.04 26.34 -39.01
CA MET A 10 -21.77 25.75 -38.60
C MET A 10 -21.11 26.58 -37.47
N LEU A 11 -21.08 27.91 -37.59
CA LEU A 11 -20.58 28.80 -36.55
C LEU A 11 -21.40 28.70 -35.26
N ALA A 12 -22.73 28.60 -35.36
CA ALA A 12 -23.60 28.41 -34.20
C ALA A 12 -23.32 27.07 -33.50
N LEU A 13 -23.11 25.99 -34.26
CA LEU A 13 -22.74 24.67 -33.70
C LEU A 13 -21.38 24.71 -33.01
N VAL A 14 -20.37 25.30 -33.66
CA VAL A 14 -19.03 25.47 -33.07
C VAL A 14 -19.10 26.33 -31.82
N ALA A 15 -19.82 27.46 -31.85
CA ALA A 15 -19.99 28.35 -30.70
C ALA A 15 -20.70 27.63 -29.55
N LEU A 16 -21.74 26.84 -29.82
CA LEU A 16 -22.43 26.05 -28.80
C LEU A 16 -21.47 25.07 -28.10
N VAL A 17 -20.65 24.35 -28.87
CA VAL A 17 -19.66 23.41 -28.34
C VAL A 17 -18.60 24.15 -27.53
N VAL A 18 -18.03 25.23 -28.06
CA VAL A 18 -16.98 26.03 -27.42
C VAL A 18 -17.50 26.70 -26.13
N VAL A 19 -18.69 27.29 -26.15
CA VAL A 19 -19.29 27.94 -24.97
C VAL A 19 -19.61 26.90 -23.89
N ARG A 20 -20.16 25.74 -24.26
CA ARG A 20 -20.45 24.67 -23.29
C ARG A 20 -19.16 24.11 -22.69
N TYR A 21 -18.14 23.89 -23.51
CA TYR A 21 -16.83 23.43 -23.08
C TYR A 21 -16.15 24.44 -22.14
N THR A 22 -16.07 25.70 -22.54
CA THR A 22 -15.41 26.76 -21.74
C THR A 22 -16.13 27.01 -20.42
N ARG A 23 -17.47 27.06 -20.40
CA ARG A 23 -18.23 27.19 -19.15
C ARG A 23 -18.00 26.01 -18.21
N GLY A 24 -18.06 24.78 -18.72
CA GLY A 24 -17.79 23.58 -17.93
C GLY A 24 -16.35 23.53 -17.41
N PHE A 25 -15.37 23.91 -18.23
CA PHE A 25 -13.97 23.95 -17.87
C PHE A 25 -13.68 24.99 -16.79
N THR A 26 -14.22 26.21 -16.92
CA THR A 26 -14.07 27.26 -15.91
C THR A 26 -14.71 26.86 -14.58
N ALA A 27 -15.93 26.29 -14.61
CA ALA A 27 -16.59 25.80 -13.40
C ALA A 27 -15.77 24.72 -12.67
N ARG A 28 -15.20 23.76 -13.42
CA ARG A 28 -14.31 22.73 -12.86
C ARG A 28 -13.05 23.34 -12.24
N ARG A 29 -12.42 24.32 -12.89
CA ARG A 29 -11.23 24.99 -12.33
C ARG A 29 -11.51 25.74 -11.03
N HIS A 30 -12.69 26.33 -10.90
CA HIS A 30 -13.11 26.93 -9.63
C HIS A 30 -13.29 25.87 -8.55
N ALA A 31 -14.00 24.78 -8.86
CA ALA A 31 -14.19 23.67 -7.93
C ALA A 31 -12.85 23.04 -7.48
N ASP A 32 -11.93 22.78 -8.42
CA ASP A 32 -10.60 22.23 -8.12
C ASP A 32 -9.79 23.16 -7.20
N ARG A 33 -9.89 24.48 -7.42
CA ARG A 33 -9.21 25.47 -6.60
C ARG A 33 -9.76 25.51 -5.18
N ASP A 34 -11.07 25.46 -5.03
CA ASP A 34 -11.73 25.48 -3.72
C ASP A 34 -11.47 24.17 -2.97
N ARG A 35 -11.45 23.04 -3.70
CA ARG A 35 -11.11 21.74 -3.14
C ARG A 35 -9.66 21.68 -2.65
N LEU A 36 -8.71 22.22 -3.41
CA LEU A 36 -7.31 22.35 -2.98
C LEU A 36 -7.18 23.19 -1.69
N ARG A 37 -7.99 24.24 -1.54
CA ARG A 37 -8.00 25.04 -0.30
C ARG A 37 -8.49 24.23 0.88
N GLN A 38 -9.61 23.54 0.72
CA GLN A 38 -10.19 22.69 1.77
C GLN A 38 -9.24 21.56 2.18
N THR A 39 -8.61 20.87 1.23
CA THR A 39 -7.67 19.78 1.55
C THR A 39 -6.39 20.28 2.20
N ARG A 40 -5.93 21.50 1.85
CA ARG A 40 -4.81 22.16 2.53
C ARG A 40 -5.10 22.45 3.99
N GLU A 41 -6.30 22.93 4.30
CA GLU A 41 -6.73 23.16 5.70
C GLU A 41 -6.75 21.86 6.51
N LEU A 42 -7.10 20.74 5.85
CA LEU A 42 -7.09 19.41 6.45
C LEU A 42 -5.71 18.73 6.44
N GLY A 43 -4.68 19.36 5.84
CA GLY A 43 -3.34 18.78 5.66
C GLY A 43 -3.32 17.54 4.74
N MET A 44 -4.31 17.39 3.86
CA MET A 44 -4.48 16.26 2.94
C MET A 44 -4.00 16.57 1.52
N ASP A 45 -3.60 17.81 1.24
CA ASP A 45 -3.02 18.24 -0.03
C ASP A 45 -1.66 17.59 -0.29
N LYS A 46 -0.92 17.27 0.77
CA LYS A 46 0.36 16.57 0.71
C LYS A 46 0.14 15.06 0.71
N ALA A 47 0.75 14.40 -0.27
CA ALA A 47 0.73 12.95 -0.33
C ALA A 47 1.65 12.32 0.71
N THR A 48 1.18 11.23 1.30
CA THR A 48 1.89 10.44 2.32
C THR A 48 2.55 9.18 1.74
N GLY A 49 2.50 8.98 0.42
CA GLY A 49 3.00 7.78 -0.28
C GLY A 49 3.55 8.12 -1.67
N GLN A 50 3.31 7.25 -2.66
CA GLN A 50 3.46 7.60 -4.07
C GLN A 50 2.47 8.67 -4.48
N TYR A 51 2.91 9.64 -5.27
CA TYR A 51 2.00 10.60 -5.88
C TYR A 51 2.52 11.15 -7.22
N PRO A 52 1.63 11.80 -8.00
CA PRO A 52 2.01 12.39 -9.26
C PRO A 52 2.85 13.64 -9.04
N LEU A 53 4.10 13.61 -9.47
CA LEU A 53 4.96 14.77 -9.64
C LEU A 53 4.65 15.36 -11.02
N VAL A 54 4.18 16.61 -11.03
CA VAL A 54 3.80 17.31 -12.26
C VAL A 54 4.88 18.34 -12.61
N ASP A 55 5.46 18.20 -13.80
CA ASP A 55 6.29 19.25 -14.39
C ASP A 55 5.39 20.37 -14.92
N ALA A 56 5.39 21.51 -14.22
CA ALA A 56 4.60 22.67 -14.60
C ALA A 56 5.07 23.31 -15.92
N GLY A 57 6.33 23.16 -16.31
CA GLY A 57 6.87 23.63 -17.58
C GLY A 57 6.31 22.83 -18.76
N ALA A 58 6.34 21.49 -18.66
CA ALA A 58 5.84 20.59 -19.70
C ALA A 58 4.30 20.46 -19.73
N CYS A 59 3.61 20.66 -18.61
CA CYS A 59 2.17 20.43 -18.51
C CYS A 59 1.35 21.40 -19.38
N ILE A 60 0.53 20.87 -20.30
CA ILE A 60 -0.36 21.66 -21.17
C ILE A 60 -1.76 21.91 -20.58
N GLY A 61 -2.05 21.44 -19.36
CA GLY A 61 -3.32 21.71 -18.68
C GLY A 61 -4.56 21.02 -19.27
N CYS A 62 -4.39 20.00 -20.10
CA CYS A 62 -5.47 19.33 -20.83
C CYS A 62 -6.47 18.56 -19.94
N GLY A 63 -6.09 18.19 -18.71
CA GLY A 63 -7.00 17.52 -17.76
C GLY A 63 -7.17 16.01 -17.98
N THR A 64 -6.53 15.39 -18.97
CA THR A 64 -6.63 13.94 -19.20
C THR A 64 -6.20 13.13 -17.98
N CYS A 65 -5.16 13.56 -17.28
CA CYS A 65 -4.69 12.94 -16.04
C CYS A 65 -5.71 12.99 -14.90
N VAL A 66 -6.52 14.05 -14.82
CA VAL A 66 -7.60 14.19 -13.84
C VAL A 66 -8.71 13.19 -14.15
N ALA A 67 -9.13 13.13 -15.41
CA ALA A 67 -10.17 12.21 -15.86
C ALA A 67 -9.76 10.72 -15.78
N ALA A 68 -8.47 10.43 -15.96
CA ALA A 68 -7.94 9.06 -15.92
C ALA A 68 -7.81 8.49 -14.50
N CYS A 69 -7.90 9.33 -13.45
CA CYS A 69 -7.72 8.88 -12.07
C CYS A 69 -9.00 8.20 -11.54
N PRO A 70 -8.97 6.88 -11.25
CA PRO A 70 -10.13 6.14 -10.75
C PRO A 70 -10.49 6.48 -9.31
N GLU A 71 -9.55 7.03 -8.53
CA GLU A 71 -9.80 7.44 -7.13
C GLU A 71 -10.59 8.76 -7.06
N GLY A 72 -10.56 9.56 -8.12
CA GLY A 72 -11.17 10.89 -8.16
C GLY A 72 -10.49 11.89 -7.23
N ASP A 73 -10.58 13.17 -7.56
CA ASP A 73 -10.10 14.28 -6.71
C ASP A 73 -8.63 14.23 -6.27
N VAL A 74 -7.78 13.39 -6.87
CA VAL A 74 -6.34 13.39 -6.57
C VAL A 74 -5.64 14.56 -7.26
N LEU A 75 -5.94 14.75 -8.54
CA LEU A 75 -5.42 15.81 -9.39
C LEU A 75 -6.56 16.77 -9.78
N GLY A 76 -6.22 18.05 -9.93
CA GLY A 76 -7.12 19.07 -10.48
C GLY A 76 -6.35 20.02 -11.39
N ILE A 77 -7.07 20.82 -12.18
CA ILE A 77 -6.46 21.85 -13.04
C ILE A 77 -6.53 23.20 -12.32
N VAL A 78 -5.41 23.61 -11.74
CA VAL A 78 -5.27 24.88 -11.03
C VAL A 78 -4.33 25.77 -11.81
N MET A 79 -4.77 26.99 -12.12
CA MET A 79 -4.00 27.94 -12.95
C MET A 79 -3.50 27.37 -14.30
N GLY A 80 -4.23 26.39 -14.86
CA GLY A 80 -3.97 25.87 -16.20
C GLY A 80 -2.92 24.76 -16.19
N LYS A 81 -2.55 24.27 -15.01
CA LYS A 81 -1.61 23.17 -14.81
C LYS A 81 -2.27 22.10 -13.94
N ALA A 82 -1.88 20.85 -14.16
CA ALA A 82 -2.28 19.78 -13.26
C ALA A 82 -1.57 19.97 -11.91
N VAL A 83 -2.34 19.89 -10.84
CA VAL A 83 -1.86 20.04 -9.46
C VAL A 83 -2.48 18.94 -8.63
N VAL A 84 -1.69 18.37 -7.71
CA VAL A 84 -2.22 17.45 -6.70
C VAL A 84 -3.10 18.24 -5.74
N ILE A 85 -4.40 17.97 -5.77
CA ILE A 85 -5.38 18.63 -4.91
C ILE A 85 -5.74 17.78 -3.68
N ASN A 86 -5.57 16.45 -3.74
CA ASN A 86 -5.74 15.57 -2.59
C ASN A 86 -4.75 14.40 -2.65
N GLY A 87 -3.55 14.61 -2.11
CA GLY A 87 -2.50 13.61 -2.10
C GLY A 87 -2.85 12.38 -1.26
N ALA A 88 -3.68 12.53 -0.23
CA ALA A 88 -4.07 11.42 0.65
C ALA A 88 -4.93 10.34 -0.03
N ARG A 89 -5.57 10.67 -1.17
CA ARG A 89 -6.34 9.71 -1.97
C ARG A 89 -5.52 8.98 -3.02
N CYS A 90 -4.29 9.45 -3.29
CA CYS A 90 -3.47 8.82 -4.31
C CYS A 90 -3.01 7.43 -3.84
N ILE A 91 -3.24 6.43 -4.68
CA ILE A 91 -2.77 5.05 -4.46
C ILE A 91 -1.57 4.68 -5.35
N GLY A 92 -0.98 5.66 -6.05
CA GLY A 92 0.21 5.44 -6.88
C GLY A 92 -0.01 4.61 -8.17
N HIS A 93 -1.25 4.43 -8.63
CA HIS A 93 -1.60 3.58 -9.78
C HIS A 93 -1.10 4.04 -11.17
N GLY A 94 -0.27 5.07 -11.31
CA GLY A 94 0.37 5.41 -12.60
C GLY A 94 -0.51 5.94 -13.76
N LYS A 95 -1.83 5.69 -13.81
CA LYS A 95 -2.69 6.05 -14.96
C LYS A 95 -2.64 7.54 -15.34
N CYS A 96 -2.37 8.43 -14.39
CA CYS A 96 -2.20 9.86 -14.69
C CYS A 96 -0.93 10.13 -15.52
N ALA A 97 0.14 9.39 -15.29
CA ALA A 97 1.37 9.44 -16.07
C ALA A 97 1.16 8.82 -17.46
N GLU A 98 0.55 7.62 -17.53
CA GLU A 98 0.22 6.94 -18.80
C GLU A 98 -0.70 7.78 -19.70
N ALA A 99 -1.70 8.43 -19.10
CA ALA A 99 -2.66 9.26 -19.84
C ALA A 99 -2.12 10.66 -20.19
N CYS A 100 -0.91 11.02 -19.75
CA CYS A 100 -0.35 12.34 -20.02
C CYS A 100 0.21 12.38 -21.46
N PRO A 101 -0.40 13.13 -22.39
CA PRO A 101 0.03 13.13 -23.80
C PRO A 101 1.41 13.77 -24.01
N VAL A 102 1.89 14.53 -23.04
CA VAL A 102 3.16 15.27 -23.08
C VAL A 102 4.18 14.75 -22.06
N GLY A 103 3.88 13.63 -21.38
CA GLY A 103 4.81 13.04 -20.40
C GLY A 103 5.13 13.93 -19.19
N ALA A 104 4.34 14.96 -18.91
CA ALA A 104 4.59 15.93 -17.83
C ALA A 104 4.32 15.40 -16.42
N ILE A 105 3.97 14.12 -16.26
CA ILE A 105 3.61 13.51 -14.98
C ILE A 105 4.45 12.25 -14.78
N GLN A 106 5.08 12.17 -13.61
CA GLN A 106 5.73 10.96 -13.14
C GLN A 106 5.14 10.57 -11.78
N VAL A 107 4.91 9.29 -11.53
CA VAL A 107 4.51 8.83 -10.20
C VAL A 107 5.76 8.47 -9.42
N GLY A 108 6.10 9.30 -8.46
CA GLY A 108 7.31 9.16 -7.65
C GLY A 108 6.99 9.18 -6.16
N LEU A 109 8.06 9.07 -5.37
CA LEU A 109 8.03 9.47 -3.97
C LEU A 109 8.29 10.98 -3.93
N GLY A 110 7.62 11.68 -3.02
CA GLY A 110 7.89 13.10 -2.81
C GLY A 110 9.22 13.37 -2.14
N ASP A 111 9.29 14.50 -1.46
CA ASP A 111 10.40 14.81 -0.56
C ASP A 111 10.49 13.75 0.56
N ILE A 112 11.41 12.80 0.37
CA ILE A 112 11.69 11.74 1.35
C ILE A 112 12.55 12.23 2.50
N THR A 113 13.20 13.39 2.41
CA THR A 113 14.18 13.89 3.41
C THR A 113 13.56 14.14 4.80
N LYS A 114 12.23 14.18 4.88
CA LYS A 114 11.47 14.37 6.13
C LYS A 114 10.65 13.14 6.52
N ARG A 115 10.82 12.02 5.80
CA ARG A 115 10.01 10.83 5.96
C ARG A 115 10.71 9.79 6.82
N ASP A 116 10.18 9.60 8.02
CA ASP A 116 10.66 8.58 8.98
C ASP A 116 10.18 7.16 8.64
N ASP A 117 9.40 7.03 7.58
CA ASP A 117 8.70 5.82 7.17
C ASP A 117 9.17 5.25 5.82
N ILE A 118 10.13 5.92 5.17
CA ILE A 118 10.79 5.49 3.93
C ILE A 118 12.31 5.33 4.18
N PRO A 119 12.87 4.12 4.00
CA PRO A 119 14.30 3.89 4.05
C PRO A 119 15.06 4.68 2.98
N LEU A 120 16.29 5.10 3.30
CA LEU A 120 17.22 5.67 2.32
C LEU A 120 17.84 4.54 1.50
N LEU A 121 17.58 4.58 0.19
CA LEU A 121 18.02 3.58 -0.77
C LEU A 121 18.83 4.24 -1.89
N ASP A 122 19.80 3.51 -2.44
CA ASP A 122 20.42 3.88 -3.70
C ASP A 122 19.52 3.53 -4.91
N GLU A 123 20.00 3.82 -6.12
CA GLU A 123 19.32 3.53 -7.38
C GLU A 123 19.06 2.03 -7.64
N HIS A 124 19.76 1.16 -6.91
CA HIS A 124 19.63 -0.30 -6.98
C HIS A 124 18.85 -0.89 -5.81
N CYS A 125 18.20 -0.05 -5.00
CA CYS A 125 17.47 -0.44 -3.80
C CYS A 125 18.35 -1.07 -2.69
N GLN A 126 19.65 -0.79 -2.70
CA GLN A 126 20.54 -1.12 -1.58
C GLN A 126 20.36 -0.10 -0.46
N THR A 127 20.39 -0.57 0.78
CA THR A 127 20.37 0.32 1.95
C THR A 127 21.76 0.91 2.20
N ASN A 128 21.89 1.78 3.21
CA ASN A 128 23.19 2.22 3.70
C ASN A 128 24.04 1.10 4.34
N VAL A 129 23.49 -0.10 4.53
CA VAL A 129 24.23 -1.29 4.98
C VAL A 129 24.55 -2.14 3.75
N PRO A 130 25.83 -2.21 3.31
CA PRO A 130 26.20 -2.93 2.10
C PRO A 130 25.75 -4.39 2.13
N GLY A 131 25.16 -4.87 1.04
CA GLY A 131 24.66 -6.24 0.92
C GLY A 131 23.29 -6.50 1.56
N LEU A 132 22.71 -5.50 2.24
CA LEU A 132 21.32 -5.51 2.72
C LEU A 132 20.46 -4.65 1.79
N TRP A 133 19.46 -5.29 1.19
CA TRP A 133 18.62 -4.71 0.13
C TRP A 133 17.18 -4.61 0.59
N ILE A 134 16.41 -3.70 0.00
CA ILE A 134 14.97 -3.58 0.22
C ILE A 134 14.22 -3.76 -1.09
N ALA A 135 13.18 -4.59 -1.07
CA ALA A 135 12.29 -4.76 -2.20
C ALA A 135 10.82 -4.65 -1.78
N GLY A 136 9.95 -4.33 -2.73
CA GLY A 136 8.52 -4.22 -2.45
C GLY A 136 8.10 -2.94 -1.77
N GLU A 137 6.97 -3.02 -1.09
CA GLU A 137 6.28 -1.87 -0.51
C GLU A 137 7.16 -1.03 0.45
N LEU A 138 8.15 -1.66 1.08
CA LEU A 138 9.11 -1.01 1.98
C LEU A 138 9.87 0.15 1.32
N SER A 139 10.09 0.12 0.01
CA SER A 139 10.72 1.23 -0.73
C SER A 139 9.81 2.45 -0.90
N GLY A 140 8.53 2.34 -0.50
CA GLY A 140 7.53 3.41 -0.60
C GLY A 140 6.54 3.25 -1.75
N PHE A 141 6.73 2.24 -2.59
CA PHE A 141 5.90 1.97 -3.76
C PHE A 141 4.86 0.88 -3.47
N ALA A 142 3.60 1.28 -3.30
CA ALA A 142 2.55 0.41 -2.77
C ALA A 142 1.68 -0.23 -3.86
N LEU A 143 2.26 -1.10 -4.70
CA LEU A 143 1.53 -1.92 -5.70
C LEU A 143 2.27 -3.21 -6.01
N ILE A 144 1.54 -4.23 -6.50
CA ILE A 144 2.11 -5.54 -6.82
C ILE A 144 3.11 -5.43 -7.99
N ASN A 145 2.82 -4.63 -9.02
CA ASN A 145 3.75 -4.40 -10.12
C ASN A 145 5.10 -3.84 -9.65
N ASN A 146 5.09 -2.81 -8.82
CA ASN A 146 6.28 -2.20 -8.25
C ASN A 146 7.01 -3.18 -7.32
N ALA A 147 6.26 -4.04 -6.62
CA ALA A 147 6.85 -5.06 -5.77
C ALA A 147 7.59 -6.12 -6.59
N VAL A 148 6.97 -6.65 -7.65
CA VAL A 148 7.58 -7.61 -8.57
C VAL A 148 8.82 -7.00 -9.23
N ASP A 149 8.72 -5.77 -9.74
CA ASP A 149 9.85 -5.09 -10.40
C ASP A 149 11.00 -4.81 -9.43
N GLY A 150 10.70 -4.37 -8.21
CA GLY A 150 11.71 -4.17 -7.17
C GLY A 150 12.44 -5.46 -6.79
N GLY A 151 11.71 -6.57 -6.63
CA GLY A 151 12.31 -7.88 -6.39
C GLY A 151 13.24 -8.33 -7.53
N ARG A 152 12.79 -8.14 -8.77
CA ARG A 152 13.56 -8.47 -9.97
C ARG A 152 14.85 -7.67 -10.06
N LYS A 153 14.78 -6.33 -9.96
CA LYS A 153 15.95 -5.44 -10.05
C LYS A 153 17.02 -5.74 -9.01
N VAL A 154 16.61 -6.01 -7.77
CA VAL A 154 17.55 -6.35 -6.69
C VAL A 154 18.26 -7.67 -6.98
N ALA A 155 17.51 -8.71 -7.40
CA ALA A 155 18.10 -10.01 -7.71
C ALA A 155 19.02 -9.96 -8.95
N GLU A 156 18.63 -9.25 -10.02
CA GLU A 156 19.47 -8.98 -11.20
C GLU A 156 20.77 -8.28 -10.80
N ARG A 157 20.70 -7.28 -9.90
CA ARG A 157 21.88 -6.57 -9.41
C ARG A 157 22.81 -7.47 -8.62
N ILE A 158 22.28 -8.27 -7.69
CA ILE A 158 23.07 -9.23 -6.90
C ILE A 158 23.75 -10.24 -7.82
N ALA A 159 23.03 -10.76 -8.83
CA ALA A 159 23.60 -11.66 -9.83
C ALA A 159 24.74 -11.01 -10.61
N ALA A 160 24.57 -9.74 -11.01
CA ALA A 160 25.60 -9.00 -11.75
C ALA A 160 26.84 -8.67 -10.91
N THR A 161 26.70 -8.53 -9.59
CA THR A 161 27.84 -8.31 -8.69
C THR A 161 28.44 -9.61 -8.14
N ARG A 162 27.94 -10.77 -8.57
CA ARG A 162 28.47 -12.07 -8.12
C ARG A 162 29.89 -12.28 -8.66
N GLY A 163 30.83 -12.48 -7.75
CA GLY A 163 32.17 -12.96 -8.11
C GLY A 163 32.16 -14.39 -8.69
N PRO A 164 33.31 -14.92 -9.14
CA PRO A 164 33.42 -16.31 -9.55
C PRO A 164 32.91 -17.25 -8.46
N ARG A 165 32.21 -18.33 -8.84
CA ARG A 165 31.88 -19.45 -7.92
C ARG A 165 33.19 -20.09 -7.46
N GLY A 166 33.81 -19.55 -6.42
CA GLY A 166 34.78 -20.29 -5.62
C GLY A 166 34.06 -21.45 -4.92
N GLY A 167 34.73 -22.58 -4.72
CA GLY A 167 34.19 -23.73 -3.98
C GLY A 167 33.56 -23.26 -2.67
N GLY A 168 32.23 -23.20 -2.65
CA GLY A 168 31.46 -22.48 -1.65
C GLY A 168 31.06 -23.38 -0.50
N ASP A 169 31.02 -22.81 0.70
CA ASP A 169 30.35 -23.37 1.86
C ASP A 169 28.88 -23.69 1.49
N PRO A 170 28.45 -24.97 1.49
CA PRO A 170 27.09 -25.34 1.09
C PRO A 170 26.02 -24.76 2.01
N ASP A 171 26.39 -24.34 3.23
CA ASP A 171 25.48 -23.72 4.19
C ASP A 171 25.37 -22.19 4.01
N LEU A 172 26.09 -21.62 3.03
CA LEU A 172 26.10 -20.20 2.70
C LEU A 172 25.32 -19.92 1.42
N PHE A 173 24.12 -19.36 1.56
CA PHE A 173 23.32 -18.92 0.42
C PHE A 173 23.93 -17.69 -0.26
N ASP A 174 23.80 -17.58 -1.58
CA ASP A 174 24.11 -16.35 -2.31
C ASP A 174 23.16 -15.22 -1.88
N MET A 175 21.89 -15.57 -1.64
CA MET A 175 20.85 -14.62 -1.26
C MET A 175 19.84 -15.26 -0.30
N ILE A 176 19.52 -14.59 0.81
CA ILE A 176 18.31 -14.87 1.59
C ILE A 176 17.30 -13.76 1.37
N VAL A 177 16.07 -14.13 1.07
CA VAL A 177 14.95 -13.21 0.91
C VAL A 177 14.03 -13.33 2.12
N VAL A 178 13.74 -12.20 2.77
CA VAL A 178 12.85 -12.16 3.93
C VAL A 178 11.47 -11.63 3.50
N GLY A 179 10.52 -12.55 3.36
CA GLY A 179 9.14 -12.31 2.97
C GLY A 179 8.79 -12.98 1.63
N ALA A 180 7.80 -13.87 1.63
CA ALA A 180 7.31 -14.59 0.45
C ALA A 180 6.10 -13.89 -0.22
N GLY A 181 6.10 -12.55 -0.20
CA GLY A 181 5.16 -11.74 -0.99
C GLY A 181 5.61 -11.59 -2.45
N PRO A 182 4.87 -10.83 -3.28
CA PRO A 182 5.20 -10.66 -4.71
C PRO A 182 6.64 -10.19 -4.98
N ALA A 183 7.19 -9.32 -4.14
CA ALA A 183 8.59 -8.88 -4.26
C ALA A 183 9.58 -10.02 -4.00
N GLY A 184 9.37 -10.80 -2.94
CA GLY A 184 10.27 -11.89 -2.59
C GLY A 184 10.18 -13.06 -3.56
N MET A 185 8.97 -13.39 -4.01
CA MET A 185 8.74 -14.40 -5.05
C MET A 185 9.44 -14.01 -6.36
N SER A 186 9.31 -12.73 -6.78
CA SER A 186 10.00 -12.20 -7.96
C SER A 186 11.53 -12.30 -7.82
N ALA A 187 12.07 -11.90 -6.66
CA ALA A 187 13.49 -12.01 -6.39
C ALA A 187 13.99 -13.47 -6.46
N GLY A 188 13.24 -14.42 -5.91
CA GLY A 188 13.57 -15.85 -5.97
C GLY A 188 13.55 -16.43 -7.39
N LEU A 189 12.56 -16.07 -8.20
CA LEU A 189 12.48 -16.52 -9.61
C LEU A 189 13.70 -16.05 -10.42
N VAL A 190 14.09 -14.79 -10.25
CA VAL A 190 15.27 -14.21 -10.90
C VAL A 190 16.57 -14.79 -10.34
N ALA A 191 16.61 -15.09 -9.04
CA ALA A 191 17.74 -15.80 -8.45
C ALA A 191 17.96 -17.15 -9.14
N GLY A 192 16.88 -17.90 -9.37
CA GLY A 192 16.90 -19.14 -10.14
C GLY A 192 17.33 -18.96 -11.59
N GLU A 193 16.93 -17.86 -12.26
CA GLU A 193 17.40 -17.49 -13.62
C GLU A 193 18.92 -17.35 -13.71
N HIS A 194 19.53 -16.75 -12.69
CA HIS A 194 20.96 -16.53 -12.64
C HIS A 194 21.74 -17.63 -11.91
N GLY A 195 21.06 -18.72 -11.50
CA GLY A 195 21.66 -19.81 -10.76
C GLY A 195 22.27 -19.37 -9.43
N LEU A 196 21.63 -18.44 -8.72
CA LEU A 196 21.94 -18.08 -7.34
C LEU A 196 21.32 -19.12 -6.40
N SER A 197 22.06 -19.54 -5.38
CA SER A 197 21.46 -20.25 -4.25
C SER A 197 20.62 -19.26 -3.43
N CYS A 198 19.31 -19.50 -3.35
CA CYS A 198 18.37 -18.58 -2.75
C CYS A 198 17.41 -19.30 -1.81
N LEU A 199 17.27 -18.78 -0.59
CA LEU A 199 16.28 -19.23 0.39
C LEU A 199 15.32 -18.08 0.71
N ILE A 200 14.02 -18.34 0.60
CA ILE A 200 12.95 -17.39 0.95
C ILE A 200 12.38 -17.80 2.31
N LEU A 201 12.33 -16.86 3.25
CA LEU A 201 11.79 -17.07 4.60
C LEU A 201 10.51 -16.24 4.79
N ASP A 202 9.43 -16.86 5.24
CA ASP A 202 8.20 -16.15 5.57
C ASP A 202 7.56 -16.67 6.86
N GLN A 203 7.16 -15.74 7.73
CA GLN A 203 6.52 -16.06 9.02
C GLN A 203 5.12 -16.67 8.88
N GLN A 204 4.50 -16.59 7.72
CA GLN A 204 3.15 -17.05 7.44
C GLN A 204 3.15 -18.03 6.28
N GLY A 205 3.30 -17.54 5.05
CA GLY A 205 3.13 -18.37 3.86
C GLY A 205 3.33 -17.61 2.55
N ALA A 206 3.41 -18.36 1.45
CA ALA A 206 3.56 -17.81 0.11
C ALA A 206 2.37 -16.91 -0.28
N GLY A 207 2.67 -15.78 -0.94
CA GLY A 207 1.72 -14.75 -1.32
C GLY A 207 1.66 -13.56 -0.36
N GLY A 208 2.34 -13.62 0.79
CA GLY A 208 2.51 -12.50 1.72
C GLY A 208 1.18 -11.85 2.12
N THR A 209 1.07 -10.53 1.96
CA THR A 209 -0.16 -9.78 2.30
C THR A 209 -1.40 -10.28 1.56
N ILE A 210 -1.27 -10.77 0.32
CA ILE A 210 -2.40 -11.24 -0.50
C ILE A 210 -3.05 -12.46 0.15
N LEU A 211 -2.25 -13.37 0.72
CA LEU A 211 -2.73 -14.55 1.43
C LEU A 211 -3.69 -14.20 2.58
N GLN A 212 -3.52 -13.01 3.16
CA GLN A 212 -4.23 -12.55 4.36
C GLN A 212 -5.50 -11.76 4.04
N TYR A 213 -5.82 -11.54 2.77
CA TYR A 213 -7.06 -10.90 2.36
C TYR A 213 -8.29 -11.78 2.60
N PRO A 214 -9.49 -11.19 2.76
CA PRO A 214 -10.73 -11.96 2.76
C PRO A 214 -10.90 -12.79 1.47
N ARG A 215 -11.64 -13.90 1.56
CA ARG A 215 -11.99 -14.72 0.41
C ARG A 215 -12.71 -13.90 -0.66
N ARG A 216 -12.46 -14.21 -1.93
CA ARG A 216 -13.03 -13.54 -3.12
C ARG A 216 -12.72 -12.04 -3.22
N LYS A 217 -11.77 -11.51 -2.43
CA LYS A 217 -11.34 -10.11 -2.55
C LYS A 217 -10.77 -9.85 -3.93
N LEU A 218 -11.20 -8.76 -4.56
CA LEU A 218 -10.57 -8.22 -5.76
C LEU A 218 -9.32 -7.42 -5.36
N VAL A 219 -8.21 -7.77 -5.99
CA VAL A 219 -6.88 -7.22 -5.72
C VAL A 219 -6.43 -6.40 -6.93
N MET A 220 -6.00 -5.18 -6.68
CA MET A 220 -5.40 -4.30 -7.69
C MET A 220 -3.96 -4.74 -7.94
N VAL A 221 -3.63 -5.12 -9.18
CA VAL A 221 -2.27 -5.59 -9.54
C VAL A 221 -1.59 -4.62 -10.50
N GLN A 222 -2.37 -4.00 -11.40
CA GLN A 222 -1.91 -3.42 -12.66
C GLN A 222 -1.21 -4.43 -13.59
N PRO A 223 -1.16 -4.18 -14.91
CA PRO A 223 -0.36 -5.00 -15.80
C PRO A 223 1.09 -5.07 -15.32
N VAL A 224 1.63 -6.28 -15.25
CA VAL A 224 2.98 -6.54 -14.74
C VAL A 224 3.62 -7.68 -15.50
N GLU A 225 4.90 -7.56 -15.78
CA GLU A 225 5.75 -8.67 -16.25
C GLU A 225 6.26 -9.44 -15.03
N ILE A 226 5.89 -10.72 -14.92
CA ILE A 226 6.41 -11.60 -13.87
C ILE A 226 7.55 -12.44 -14.45
N PRO A 227 8.73 -12.46 -13.79
CA PRO A 227 9.84 -13.33 -14.19
C PRO A 227 9.38 -14.78 -14.36
N ARG A 228 9.88 -15.48 -15.39
CA ARG A 228 9.49 -16.85 -15.76
C ARG A 228 8.02 -17.10 -16.15
N LEU A 229 7.08 -16.18 -15.93
CA LEU A 229 5.68 -16.32 -16.34
C LEU A 229 5.35 -15.53 -17.61
N GLY A 230 5.85 -14.30 -17.70
CA GLY A 230 5.44 -13.29 -18.69
C GLY A 230 4.36 -12.34 -18.17
N ARG A 231 3.64 -11.69 -19.09
CA ARG A 231 2.72 -10.59 -18.79
C ARG A 231 1.44 -11.05 -18.11
N LEU A 232 1.13 -10.50 -16.96
CA LEU A 232 -0.22 -10.45 -16.40
C LEU A 232 -0.94 -9.20 -16.91
N PRO A 233 -1.96 -9.29 -17.76
CA PRO A 233 -2.49 -8.12 -18.48
C PRO A 233 -3.63 -7.37 -17.76
N ARG A 234 -4.31 -7.99 -16.79
CA ARG A 234 -5.46 -7.37 -16.11
C ARG A 234 -5.04 -6.39 -15.02
N HIS A 235 -5.92 -5.43 -14.72
CA HIS A 235 -5.72 -4.48 -13.62
C HIS A 235 -6.21 -5.02 -12.26
N GLU A 236 -7.10 -6.00 -12.28
CA GLU A 236 -7.73 -6.60 -11.11
C GLU A 236 -7.76 -8.12 -11.25
N TYR A 237 -7.52 -8.82 -10.16
CA TYR A 237 -7.59 -10.27 -10.05
C TYR A 237 -8.30 -10.66 -8.75
N ARG A 238 -8.89 -11.85 -8.70
CA ARG A 238 -9.35 -12.41 -7.42
C ARG A 238 -8.13 -12.85 -6.61
N LYS A 239 -8.23 -12.75 -5.28
CA LYS A 239 -7.20 -13.23 -4.34
C LYS A 239 -6.76 -14.66 -4.69
N GLU A 240 -7.73 -15.56 -4.83
CA GLU A 240 -7.49 -16.99 -5.05
C GLU A 240 -6.72 -17.24 -6.36
N GLU A 241 -7.12 -16.56 -7.42
CA GLU A 241 -6.44 -16.62 -8.73
C GLU A 241 -4.98 -16.16 -8.66
N LEU A 242 -4.69 -15.11 -7.90
CA LEU A 242 -3.29 -14.69 -7.69
C LEU A 242 -2.49 -15.72 -6.90
N LEU A 243 -3.09 -16.32 -5.87
CA LEU A 243 -2.41 -17.34 -5.08
C LEU A 243 -2.13 -18.60 -5.90
N GLU A 244 -3.05 -19.02 -6.77
CA GLU A 244 -2.85 -20.13 -7.71
C GLU A 244 -1.68 -19.86 -8.66
N ILE A 245 -1.55 -18.62 -9.17
CA ILE A 245 -0.39 -18.23 -9.99
C ILE A 245 0.91 -18.34 -9.20
N TRP A 246 0.95 -17.83 -7.96
CA TRP A 246 2.16 -17.91 -7.12
C TRP A 246 2.53 -19.34 -6.74
N GLU A 247 1.53 -20.17 -6.43
CA GLU A 247 1.73 -21.59 -6.11
C GLU A 247 2.27 -22.35 -7.31
N LYS A 248 1.73 -22.10 -8.50
CA LYS A 248 2.24 -22.67 -9.74
C LYS A 248 3.71 -22.28 -9.98
N LEU A 249 4.06 -21.00 -9.80
CA LEU A 249 5.44 -20.54 -9.95
C LEU A 249 6.39 -21.15 -8.93
N HIS A 250 5.93 -21.32 -7.69
CA HIS A 250 6.69 -22.02 -6.66
C HIS A 250 6.98 -23.47 -7.08
N SER A 251 5.96 -24.21 -7.50
CA SER A 251 6.09 -25.60 -7.93
C SER A 251 6.91 -25.78 -9.21
N ASP A 252 6.63 -25.00 -10.25
CA ASP A 252 7.26 -25.16 -11.58
C ASP A 252 8.76 -24.82 -11.56
N TYR A 253 9.18 -23.91 -10.68
CA TYR A 253 10.57 -23.43 -10.60
C TYR A 253 11.30 -23.85 -9.33
N GLY A 254 10.67 -24.64 -8.45
CA GLY A 254 11.29 -25.21 -7.25
C GLY A 254 11.89 -24.14 -6.32
N LEU A 255 11.16 -23.07 -6.05
CA LEU A 255 11.62 -22.01 -5.14
C LEU A 255 11.75 -22.58 -3.72
N ASP A 256 12.92 -22.42 -3.08
CA ASP A 256 13.11 -22.84 -1.68
C ASP A 256 12.44 -21.82 -0.75
N ILE A 257 11.19 -22.08 -0.36
CA ILE A 257 10.39 -21.24 0.53
C ILE A 257 10.16 -21.99 1.84
N ARG A 258 10.65 -21.43 2.95
CA ARG A 258 10.33 -21.89 4.31
C ARG A 258 9.30 -20.99 4.95
N THR A 259 8.13 -21.56 5.21
CA THR A 259 6.98 -20.88 5.83
C THR A 259 6.93 -21.16 7.33
N GLY A 260 6.22 -20.34 8.10
CA GLY A 260 6.23 -20.41 9.56
C GLY A 260 7.51 -19.91 10.23
N VAL A 261 8.50 -19.47 9.44
CA VAL A 261 9.81 -19.01 9.92
C VAL A 261 9.83 -17.49 10.06
N ARG A 262 9.82 -17.01 11.31
CA ARG A 262 9.97 -15.58 11.59
C ARG A 262 11.44 -15.20 11.64
N VAL A 263 11.88 -14.31 10.75
CA VAL A 263 13.18 -13.64 10.90
C VAL A 263 13.10 -12.60 12.03
N THR A 264 14.05 -12.68 12.96
CA THR A 264 14.12 -11.84 14.16
C THR A 264 15.34 -10.92 14.17
N GLY A 265 16.32 -11.14 13.28
CA GLY A 265 17.46 -10.25 13.14
C GLY A 265 18.36 -10.61 11.99
N VAL A 266 19.17 -9.65 11.57
CA VAL A 266 20.27 -9.84 10.62
C VAL A 266 21.51 -9.22 11.23
N SER A 267 22.62 -9.94 11.22
CA SER A 267 23.90 -9.48 11.75
C SER A 267 25.05 -9.92 10.83
N GLY A 268 26.23 -9.35 10.99
CA GLY A 268 27.38 -9.62 10.12
C GLY A 268 27.56 -8.54 9.05
N LYS A 269 28.16 -8.92 7.93
CA LYS A 269 28.54 -8.00 6.84
C LYS A 269 28.33 -8.66 5.48
N VAL A 270 28.34 -7.85 4.42
CA VAL A 270 28.27 -8.36 3.03
C VAL A 270 29.23 -9.52 2.80
N GLY A 271 28.71 -10.60 2.21
CA GLY A 271 29.44 -11.84 1.99
C GLY A 271 29.31 -12.88 3.11
N ASP A 272 28.88 -12.50 4.32
CA ASP A 272 28.70 -13.37 5.47
C ASP A 272 27.73 -12.78 6.51
N PHE A 273 26.45 -12.74 6.16
CA PHE A 273 25.37 -12.38 7.08
C PHE A 273 24.86 -13.62 7.82
N ALA A 274 24.56 -13.46 9.11
CA ALA A 274 23.76 -14.40 9.89
C ALA A 274 22.34 -13.85 10.03
N VAL A 275 21.37 -14.59 9.48
CA VAL A 275 19.93 -14.31 9.53
C VAL A 275 19.32 -15.15 10.65
N ARG A 276 18.96 -14.49 11.75
CA ARG A 276 18.39 -15.14 12.94
C ARG A 276 16.89 -15.37 12.75
N THR A 277 16.43 -16.56 13.09
CA THR A 277 15.01 -16.93 12.90
C THR A 277 14.42 -17.67 14.11
N SER A 278 13.11 -17.93 14.06
CA SER A 278 12.41 -18.77 15.05
C SER A 278 12.77 -20.26 14.98
N GLU A 279 13.39 -20.73 13.89
CA GLU A 279 13.71 -22.15 13.66
C GLU A 279 15.21 -22.41 13.50
N GLY A 280 16.06 -21.44 13.86
CA GLY A 280 17.52 -21.51 13.74
C GLY A 280 18.10 -20.43 12.82
N ASP A 281 19.42 -20.33 12.79
CA ASP A 281 20.12 -19.29 12.04
C ASP A 281 20.54 -19.78 10.65
N PHE A 282 20.45 -18.90 9.65
CA PHE A 282 20.90 -19.16 8.28
C PHE A 282 21.99 -18.18 7.89
N ARG A 283 22.86 -18.57 6.95
CA ARG A 283 23.94 -17.70 6.46
C ARG A 283 23.73 -17.30 5.01
N ALA A 284 24.01 -16.04 4.67
CA ALA A 284 23.92 -15.56 3.30
C ALA A 284 24.95 -14.48 2.95
N ARG A 285 25.33 -14.40 1.68
CA ARG A 285 26.16 -13.29 1.16
C ARG A 285 25.39 -11.98 1.08
N HIS A 286 24.12 -12.06 0.69
CA HIS A 286 23.20 -10.94 0.56
C HIS A 286 21.86 -11.25 1.24
N VAL A 287 21.23 -10.20 1.78
CA VAL A 287 19.90 -10.31 2.38
C VAL A 287 18.95 -9.30 1.72
N VAL A 288 17.82 -9.76 1.22
CA VAL A 288 16.78 -8.94 0.60
C VAL A 288 15.57 -8.86 1.52
N LEU A 289 15.24 -7.67 2.01
CA LEU A 289 14.10 -7.43 2.87
C LEU A 289 12.86 -7.12 2.02
N ALA A 290 11.95 -8.09 1.91
CA ALA A 290 10.72 -8.06 1.12
C ALA A 290 9.45 -8.19 2.01
N LEU A 291 9.51 -7.61 3.21
CA LEU A 291 8.54 -7.80 4.31
C LEU A 291 7.18 -7.11 4.12
N GLY A 292 7.08 -6.17 3.17
CA GLY A 292 5.92 -5.28 3.03
C GLY A 292 5.76 -4.29 4.19
N ARG A 293 4.69 -3.48 4.19
CA ARG A 293 4.44 -2.47 5.25
C ARG A 293 3.25 -2.78 6.17
N ARG A 294 2.46 -3.81 5.86
CA ARG A 294 1.32 -4.22 6.69
C ARG A 294 1.74 -4.48 8.14
N GLY A 295 2.87 -5.17 8.31
CA GLY A 295 3.45 -5.48 9.62
C GLY A 295 2.51 -6.24 10.55
N THR A 296 2.67 -6.03 11.86
CA THR A 296 1.90 -6.73 12.90
C THR A 296 0.61 -5.96 13.20
N PRO A 297 -0.55 -6.61 13.34
CA PRO A 297 -1.79 -5.93 13.72
C PRO A 297 -1.62 -5.09 14.98
N ARG A 298 -2.17 -3.88 14.97
CA ARG A 298 -2.16 -2.99 16.13
C ARG A 298 -3.13 -3.52 17.18
N ARG A 299 -2.60 -3.86 18.35
CA ARG A 299 -3.40 -4.21 19.53
C ARG A 299 -4.03 -2.97 20.16
N LEU A 300 -5.20 -3.14 20.76
CA LEU A 300 -5.89 -2.12 21.55
C LEU A 300 -5.35 -2.05 22.98
N ASN A 301 -4.74 -3.14 23.47
CA ASN A 301 -4.24 -3.35 24.82
C ASN A 301 -5.32 -3.12 25.89
N VAL A 302 -6.49 -3.73 25.68
CA VAL A 302 -7.66 -3.62 26.57
C VAL A 302 -7.99 -4.96 27.22
N PRO A 303 -8.59 -4.98 28.43
CA PRO A 303 -9.05 -6.21 29.04
C PRO A 303 -9.96 -7.01 28.12
N GLY A 304 -9.68 -8.32 27.97
CA GLY A 304 -10.45 -9.25 27.15
C GLY A 304 -10.11 -9.26 25.66
N GLU A 305 -9.09 -8.52 25.22
CA GLU A 305 -8.62 -8.56 23.83
C GLU A 305 -8.09 -9.94 23.40
N ASP A 306 -7.64 -10.77 24.35
CA ASP A 306 -7.16 -12.14 24.08
C ASP A 306 -8.28 -13.20 23.98
N LEU A 307 -9.56 -12.81 24.08
CA LEU A 307 -10.67 -13.74 23.93
C LEU A 307 -10.73 -14.33 22.51
N ALA A 308 -11.13 -15.61 22.40
CA ALA A 308 -11.20 -16.33 21.12
C ALA A 308 -12.14 -15.69 20.07
N LYS A 309 -13.09 -14.86 20.51
CA LYS A 309 -14.00 -14.09 19.64
C LYS A 309 -13.35 -12.87 18.98
N VAL A 310 -12.12 -12.53 19.35
CA VAL A 310 -11.39 -11.36 18.87
C VAL A 310 -10.44 -11.79 17.75
N ALA A 311 -10.58 -11.17 16.58
CA ALA A 311 -9.74 -11.43 15.43
C ALA A 311 -9.20 -10.13 14.82
N TYR A 312 -7.99 -10.17 14.26
CA TYR A 312 -7.35 -9.02 13.60
C TYR A 312 -7.44 -9.08 12.07
N LYS A 313 -8.23 -10.01 11.54
CA LYS A 313 -8.46 -10.20 10.11
C LYS A 313 -9.80 -10.91 9.91
N LEU A 314 -10.53 -10.49 8.88
CA LEU A 314 -11.71 -11.20 8.39
C LEU A 314 -11.27 -12.13 7.25
N ILE A 315 -11.43 -13.44 7.42
CA ILE A 315 -11.07 -14.44 6.39
C ILE A 315 -12.28 -14.69 5.48
N ASP A 316 -13.42 -14.98 6.06
CA ASP A 316 -14.65 -15.31 5.34
C ASP A 316 -15.83 -14.61 6.05
N ALA A 317 -16.54 -13.74 5.35
CA ALA A 317 -17.71 -13.05 5.91
C ALA A 317 -18.89 -14.01 6.06
N GLU A 318 -19.03 -14.97 5.13
CA GLU A 318 -20.17 -15.91 5.05
C GLU A 318 -20.33 -16.74 6.32
N ALA A 319 -19.21 -17.03 6.99
CA ALA A 319 -19.18 -17.74 8.28
C ALA A 319 -19.86 -16.98 9.45
N TYR A 320 -20.23 -15.71 9.26
CA TYR A 320 -20.82 -14.86 10.29
C TYR A 320 -22.30 -14.53 10.06
N ALA A 321 -23.00 -15.27 9.19
CA ALA A 321 -24.45 -15.15 9.04
C ALA A 321 -25.18 -15.30 10.39
N GLY A 322 -26.16 -14.43 10.63
CA GLY A 322 -26.96 -14.39 11.85
C GLY A 322 -26.25 -13.88 13.12
N ARG A 323 -24.97 -13.51 13.04
CA ARG A 323 -24.16 -13.11 14.21
C ARG A 323 -24.17 -11.61 14.43
N ARG A 324 -23.91 -11.18 15.67
CA ARG A 324 -23.69 -9.78 16.04
C ARG A 324 -22.20 -9.51 16.05
N VAL A 325 -21.71 -8.65 15.18
CA VAL A 325 -20.27 -8.44 14.98
C VAL A 325 -19.91 -6.98 15.22
N LEU A 326 -18.92 -6.76 16.09
CA LEU A 326 -18.30 -5.45 16.26
C LEU A 326 -17.05 -5.36 15.38
N VAL A 327 -16.99 -4.37 14.50
CA VAL A 327 -15.78 -4.02 13.75
C VAL A 327 -15.17 -2.75 14.34
N VAL A 328 -13.88 -2.78 14.67
CA VAL A 328 -13.15 -1.65 15.26
C VAL A 328 -12.16 -1.12 14.23
N GLY A 329 -12.36 0.13 13.78
CA GLY A 329 -11.48 0.79 12.82
C GLY A 329 -12.25 1.72 11.87
N GLY A 330 -11.53 2.59 11.17
CA GLY A 330 -12.13 3.55 10.23
C GLY A 330 -11.35 3.73 8.93
N GLY A 331 -10.49 2.76 8.60
CA GLY A 331 -9.81 2.69 7.30
C GLY A 331 -10.53 1.74 6.35
N ASP A 332 -10.05 1.66 5.10
CA ASP A 332 -10.69 0.83 4.05
C ASP A 332 -10.86 -0.63 4.47
N SER A 333 -9.90 -1.24 5.19
CA SER A 333 -10.03 -2.62 5.64
C SER A 333 -11.20 -2.82 6.62
N ALA A 334 -11.42 -1.86 7.52
CA ALA A 334 -12.53 -1.92 8.47
C ALA A 334 -13.88 -1.73 7.77
N VAL A 335 -13.94 -0.77 6.83
CA VAL A 335 -15.13 -0.47 6.04
C VAL A 335 -15.49 -1.62 5.10
N GLU A 336 -14.52 -2.20 4.39
CA GLU A 336 -14.74 -3.38 3.54
C GLU A 336 -15.21 -4.59 4.36
N ALA A 337 -14.65 -4.82 5.55
CA ALA A 337 -15.08 -5.89 6.43
C ALA A 337 -16.51 -5.67 6.96
N ALA A 338 -16.81 -4.45 7.42
CA ALA A 338 -18.14 -4.09 7.91
C ALA A 338 -19.21 -4.26 6.82
N MET A 339 -18.95 -3.77 5.61
CA MET A 339 -19.83 -4.00 4.46
C MET A 339 -19.94 -5.50 4.14
N GLY A 340 -18.83 -6.23 4.06
CA GLY A 340 -18.84 -7.66 3.75
C GLY A 340 -19.69 -8.48 4.73
N LEU A 341 -19.60 -8.16 6.03
CA LEU A 341 -20.41 -8.76 7.09
C LEU A 341 -21.88 -8.33 7.02
N ALA A 342 -22.16 -7.06 6.75
CA ALA A 342 -23.53 -6.53 6.70
C ALA A 342 -24.38 -7.11 5.56
N HIS A 343 -23.73 -7.57 4.47
CA HIS A 343 -24.42 -8.27 3.39
C HIS A 343 -24.75 -9.74 3.70
N GLN A 344 -24.29 -10.27 4.84
CA GLN A 344 -24.59 -11.64 5.23
C GLN A 344 -25.95 -11.70 5.90
N GLU A 345 -26.71 -12.75 5.57
CA GLU A 345 -28.07 -12.92 6.06
C GLU A 345 -28.12 -12.87 7.58
N GLY A 346 -28.95 -11.98 8.13
CA GLY A 346 -29.16 -11.83 9.58
C GLY A 346 -27.98 -11.29 10.38
N CYS A 347 -26.84 -10.94 9.76
CA CYS A 347 -25.69 -10.41 10.46
C CYS A 347 -25.93 -8.95 10.88
N ARG A 348 -25.72 -8.64 12.17
CA ARG A 348 -25.85 -7.28 12.73
C ARG A 348 -24.47 -6.70 12.96
N VAL A 349 -24.14 -5.61 12.27
CA VAL A 349 -22.79 -5.03 12.31
C VAL A 349 -22.79 -3.69 13.03
N THR A 350 -21.94 -3.57 14.04
CA THR A 350 -21.59 -2.28 14.66
C THR A 350 -20.18 -1.90 14.22
N LEU A 351 -19.99 -0.69 13.70
CA LEU A 351 -18.70 -0.15 13.30
C LEU A 351 -18.25 0.94 14.28
N SER A 352 -17.27 0.64 15.13
CA SER A 352 -16.68 1.59 16.08
C SER A 352 -15.45 2.26 15.50
N TYR A 353 -15.41 3.60 15.57
CA TYR A 353 -14.24 4.37 15.16
C TYR A 353 -13.97 5.53 16.11
N ARG A 354 -12.70 5.70 16.49
CA ARG A 354 -12.23 6.75 17.41
C ARG A 354 -12.41 8.19 16.92
N LYS A 355 -12.64 8.40 15.62
CA LYS A 355 -12.93 9.72 15.05
C LYS A 355 -14.42 9.82 14.76
N PRO A 356 -14.99 11.03 14.75
CA PRO A 356 -16.42 11.23 14.54
C PRO A 356 -16.91 10.76 13.16
N ASP A 357 -16.05 10.77 12.13
CA ASP A 357 -16.42 10.39 10.76
C ASP A 357 -15.28 9.68 10.00
N LEU A 358 -15.63 8.95 8.95
CA LEU A 358 -14.76 8.14 8.08
C LEU A 358 -14.04 9.00 7.03
N MET A 359 -13.08 9.82 7.45
CA MET A 359 -12.40 10.78 6.55
C MET A 359 -11.25 10.21 5.69
N ARG A 360 -10.77 9.00 6.01
CA ARG A 360 -9.52 8.44 5.43
C ARG A 360 -9.74 7.28 4.46
N ILE A 361 -10.98 7.02 4.07
CA ILE A 361 -11.32 5.92 3.17
C ILE A 361 -11.39 6.38 1.72
N LYS A 362 -11.23 5.44 0.78
CA LYS A 362 -11.35 5.71 -0.66
C LYS A 362 -12.78 6.10 -1.03
N GLN A 363 -12.94 6.92 -2.08
CA GLN A 363 -14.27 7.40 -2.52
C GLN A 363 -15.22 6.23 -2.75
N ARG A 364 -14.75 5.19 -3.46
CA ARG A 364 -15.53 3.98 -3.73
C ARG A 364 -16.08 3.32 -2.48
N ASN A 365 -15.32 3.32 -1.39
CA ASN A 365 -15.74 2.73 -0.12
C ASN A 365 -16.68 3.68 0.65
N ASP A 366 -16.42 4.98 0.59
CA ASP A 366 -17.28 6.03 1.14
C ASP A 366 -18.69 6.00 0.52
N ASP A 367 -18.77 5.98 -0.81
CA ASP A 367 -20.03 5.94 -1.57
C ASP A 367 -20.87 4.70 -1.25
N ARG A 368 -20.21 3.58 -0.91
CA ARG A 368 -20.86 2.30 -0.65
C ARG A 368 -21.27 2.14 0.80
N ILE A 369 -20.50 2.66 1.76
CA ILE A 369 -20.82 2.50 3.19
C ILE A 369 -21.84 3.51 3.68
N ARG A 370 -21.86 4.75 3.15
CA ARG A 370 -22.78 5.80 3.60
C ARG A 370 -24.26 5.41 3.50
N PRO A 371 -24.76 4.80 2.41
CA PRO A 371 -26.14 4.32 2.33
C PRO A 371 -26.46 3.29 3.42
N LEU A 372 -25.55 2.34 3.65
CA LEU A 372 -25.72 1.29 4.66
C LEU A 372 -25.71 1.81 6.11
N ILE A 373 -25.05 2.94 6.35
CA ILE A 373 -25.13 3.64 7.64
C ILE A 373 -26.45 4.40 7.74
N ALA A 374 -26.87 5.07 6.66
CA ALA A 374 -28.06 5.91 6.64
C ALA A 374 -29.36 5.09 6.80
N ASP A 375 -29.41 3.88 6.24
CA ASP A 375 -30.55 2.97 6.37
C ASP A 375 -30.52 2.09 7.64
N GLY A 376 -29.44 2.18 8.43
CA GLY A 376 -29.27 1.46 9.69
C GLY A 376 -28.79 0.01 9.55
N THR A 377 -28.43 -0.45 8.33
CA THR A 377 -27.82 -1.77 8.11
C THR A 377 -26.51 -1.92 8.90
N ILE A 378 -25.71 -0.84 8.96
CA ILE A 378 -24.49 -0.74 9.76
C ILE A 378 -24.69 0.31 10.85
N ASP A 379 -24.61 -0.11 12.10
CA ASP A 379 -24.63 0.78 13.26
C ASP A 379 -23.25 1.44 13.44
N PHE A 380 -23.08 2.64 12.87
CA PHE A 380 -21.83 3.38 12.99
C PHE A 380 -21.74 4.19 14.30
N ARG A 381 -20.69 3.92 15.08
CA ARG A 381 -20.37 4.56 16.36
C ARG A 381 -19.10 5.38 16.25
N GLY A 382 -19.23 6.57 15.65
CA GLY A 382 -18.14 7.55 15.56
C GLY A 382 -17.76 8.14 16.94
N GLY A 383 -16.48 8.51 17.09
CA GLY A 383 -15.95 9.08 18.33
C GLY A 383 -15.88 8.08 19.50
N THR A 384 -15.91 6.78 19.23
CA THR A 384 -15.90 5.74 20.28
C THR A 384 -14.59 4.98 20.36
N THR A 385 -14.23 4.52 21.55
CA THR A 385 -13.05 3.71 21.83
C THR A 385 -13.44 2.48 22.66
N VAL A 386 -12.84 1.32 22.36
CA VAL A 386 -13.08 0.11 23.16
C VAL A 386 -12.36 0.24 24.50
N GLN A 387 -13.06 -0.03 25.61
CA GLN A 387 -12.50 -0.04 26.96
C GLN A 387 -12.26 -1.46 27.48
N SER A 388 -13.18 -2.38 27.20
CA SER A 388 -13.06 -3.79 27.57
C SER A 388 -13.93 -4.68 26.70
N ILE A 389 -13.50 -5.92 26.54
CA ILE A 389 -14.18 -6.95 25.76
C ILE A 389 -14.58 -8.08 26.73
N HIS A 390 -15.85 -8.46 26.70
CA HIS A 390 -16.41 -9.56 27.48
C HIS A 390 -16.92 -10.66 26.54
N PRO A 391 -17.22 -11.87 27.06
CA PRO A 391 -17.69 -12.99 26.24
C PRO A 391 -18.91 -12.67 25.35
N ASP A 392 -19.83 -11.83 25.80
CA ASP A 392 -21.12 -11.56 25.16
C ASP A 392 -21.35 -10.07 24.80
N LYS A 393 -20.42 -9.19 25.18
CA LYS A 393 -20.54 -7.74 25.01
C LYS A 393 -19.20 -7.03 24.97
N VAL A 394 -19.20 -5.80 24.50
CA VAL A 394 -18.05 -4.87 24.52
C VAL A 394 -18.50 -3.56 25.17
N VAL A 395 -17.62 -2.97 25.97
CA VAL A 395 -17.81 -1.63 26.53
C VAL A 395 -17.07 -0.63 25.65
N LEU A 396 -17.81 0.32 25.09
CA LEU A 396 -17.29 1.44 24.32
C LEU A 396 -17.37 2.71 25.16
N GLU A 397 -16.31 3.51 25.18
CA GLU A 397 -16.34 4.88 25.69
C GLU A 397 -16.56 5.84 24.52
N GLY A 398 -17.60 6.67 24.60
CA GLY A 398 -17.94 7.67 23.59
C GLY A 398 -18.14 9.07 24.19
N PRO A 399 -18.52 10.06 23.35
CA PRO A 399 -18.69 11.45 23.79
C PRO A 399 -19.78 11.64 24.84
N THR A 400 -20.77 10.76 24.85
CA THR A 400 -21.93 10.76 25.76
C THR A 400 -21.73 9.82 26.96
N GLY A 401 -20.51 9.30 27.16
CA GLY A 401 -20.16 8.31 28.18
C GLY A 401 -20.05 6.88 27.65
N SER A 402 -20.00 5.94 28.58
CA SER A 402 -19.86 4.51 28.28
C SER A 402 -21.15 3.88 27.74
N ALA A 403 -21.01 3.04 26.72
CA ALA A 403 -22.08 2.30 26.08
C ALA A 403 -21.73 0.80 26.00
N ILE A 404 -22.72 -0.06 26.25
CA ILE A 404 -22.56 -1.51 26.14
C ILE A 404 -23.11 -1.97 24.79
N VAL A 405 -22.28 -2.69 24.03
CA VAL A 405 -22.63 -3.24 22.72
C VAL A 405 -22.62 -4.77 22.79
N PRO A 406 -23.78 -5.44 22.76
CA PRO A 406 -23.85 -6.90 22.67
C PRO A 406 -23.24 -7.40 21.35
N ASN A 407 -22.38 -8.40 21.41
CA ASN A 407 -21.74 -8.96 20.23
C ASN A 407 -21.28 -10.40 20.47
N ASP A 408 -21.19 -11.16 19.39
CA ASP A 408 -20.70 -12.54 19.35
C ASP A 408 -19.25 -12.60 18.88
N ASP A 409 -18.80 -11.63 18.07
CA ASP A 409 -17.42 -11.52 17.56
C ASP A 409 -16.94 -10.07 17.46
N VAL A 410 -15.61 -9.91 17.52
CA VAL A 410 -14.94 -8.61 17.39
C VAL A 410 -13.82 -8.69 16.36
N PHE A 411 -13.87 -7.82 15.36
CA PHE A 411 -12.77 -7.61 14.41
C PHE A 411 -12.02 -6.32 14.70
N ILE A 412 -10.76 -6.42 15.13
CA ILE A 412 -9.89 -5.28 15.36
C ILE A 412 -9.10 -4.99 14.08
N LEU A 413 -9.56 -3.99 13.33
CA LEU A 413 -8.99 -3.54 12.07
C LEU A 413 -8.45 -2.10 12.21
N ALA A 414 -7.67 -1.88 13.27
CA ALA A 414 -7.08 -0.60 13.66
C ALA A 414 -5.77 -0.24 12.93
N GLY A 415 -5.44 -0.98 11.86
CA GLY A 415 -4.19 -0.87 11.12
C GLY A 415 -3.08 -1.76 11.69
N GLY A 416 -1.91 -1.71 11.06
CA GLY A 416 -0.72 -2.45 11.49
C GLY A 416 0.40 -1.54 12.00
N ILE A 417 1.38 -2.15 12.66
CA ILE A 417 2.67 -1.57 13.01
C ILE A 417 3.66 -2.03 11.94
N PRO A 418 4.07 -1.15 11.02
CA PRO A 418 5.05 -1.50 9.99
C PRO A 418 6.40 -1.90 10.61
N PRO A 419 7.25 -2.67 9.90
CA PRO A 419 8.48 -3.19 10.45
C PRO A 419 9.62 -2.16 10.53
N PHE A 420 9.34 -0.85 10.65
CA PHE A 420 10.37 0.19 10.62
C PHE A 420 11.31 0.11 11.83
N GLY A 421 10.80 -0.27 13.01
CA GLY A 421 11.64 -0.50 14.19
C GLY A 421 12.68 -1.59 13.94
N PHE A 422 12.23 -2.73 13.39
CA PHE A 422 13.12 -3.81 12.96
C PHE A 422 14.17 -3.34 11.95
N LEU A 423 13.77 -2.57 10.92
CA LEU A 423 14.74 -2.02 9.95
C LEU A 423 15.78 -1.11 10.60
N ARG A 424 15.38 -0.27 11.57
CA ARG A 424 16.31 0.59 12.32
C ARG A 424 17.28 -0.22 13.18
N GLU A 425 16.83 -1.31 13.79
CA GLU A 425 17.70 -2.25 14.53
C GLU A 425 18.75 -2.89 13.63
N LEU A 426 18.48 -3.06 12.33
CA LEU A 426 19.47 -3.52 11.35
C LEU A 426 20.45 -2.41 10.90
N GLY A 427 20.33 -1.20 11.44
CA GLY A 427 21.17 -0.05 11.07
C GLY A 427 20.74 0.66 9.78
N ILE A 428 19.53 0.37 9.27
CA ILE A 428 18.99 1.02 8.07
C ILE A 428 18.51 2.43 8.43
N ARG A 429 18.99 3.42 7.67
CA ARG A 429 18.61 4.83 7.80
C ARG A 429 17.34 5.14 7.01
N PHE A 430 16.59 6.10 7.52
CA PHE A 430 15.36 6.61 6.92
C PHE A 430 15.54 8.04 6.47
N GLY A 431 14.67 8.49 5.56
CA GLY A 431 14.77 9.82 4.99
C GLY A 431 14.83 10.94 6.04
N GLY A 432 14.01 10.85 7.09
CA GLY A 432 14.01 11.81 8.18
C GLY A 432 15.27 11.88 9.04
N ASP A 433 16.14 10.87 8.96
CA ASP A 433 17.44 10.83 9.65
C ASP A 433 18.48 11.76 8.97
N GLN A 434 18.21 12.28 7.77
CA GLN A 434 19.11 13.26 7.12
C GLN A 434 19.30 14.54 7.95
N ARG A 435 18.33 14.89 8.82
CA ARG A 435 18.45 16.01 9.76
C ARG A 435 19.63 15.85 10.72
N ASP A 436 19.91 14.62 11.15
CA ASP A 436 21.00 14.34 12.08
C ASP A 436 22.36 14.43 11.38
N ILE A 437 22.44 14.09 10.09
CA ILE A 437 23.68 14.19 9.29
C ILE A 437 24.04 15.66 9.04
N ALA A 438 23.07 16.51 8.66
CA ALA A 438 23.30 17.95 8.49
C ALA A 438 23.71 18.63 9.81
N ALA A 439 23.07 18.25 10.93
CA ALA A 439 23.40 18.76 12.26
C ALA A 439 24.72 18.21 12.84
N ALA A 440 25.18 17.04 12.39
CA ALA A 440 26.49 16.49 12.74
C ALA A 440 27.62 17.10 11.89
N GLY A 441 27.37 17.32 10.60
CA GLY A 441 28.31 17.99 9.70
C GLY A 441 28.60 19.45 10.09
N ALA A 442 27.58 20.19 10.53
CA ALA A 442 27.75 21.54 11.05
C ALA A 442 28.61 21.58 12.33
N ARG A 443 28.43 20.60 13.24
CA ARG A 443 29.22 20.50 14.48
C ARG A 443 30.68 20.09 14.26
N SER A 444 30.99 19.42 13.13
CA SER A 444 32.37 19.09 12.77
C SER A 444 33.12 20.23 12.04
N GLN A 445 32.40 21.22 11.50
CA GLN A 445 33.01 22.38 10.83
C GLN A 445 33.34 23.53 11.79
N ASP A 446 32.66 23.60 12.93
CA ASP A 446 32.96 24.58 14.00
C ASP A 446 34.03 24.10 15.00
N ALA A 447 34.57 22.88 14.81
CA ALA A 447 35.60 22.28 15.66
C ALA A 447 36.96 22.08 14.95
N GLY A 448 37.16 22.72 13.80
CA GLY A 448 38.39 22.69 13.00
C GLY A 448 39.19 23.97 13.08
#